data_AF-A0A3N4JMG0-F1
#
_entry.id   AF-A0A3N4JMG0-F1
#
_cell.length_a   1.000
_cell.length_b   1.000
_cell.length_c   1.000
_cell.angle_alpha   90.00
_cell.angle_beta   90.00
_cell.angle_gamma   90.00
#
_symmetry.space_group_name_H-M   'P 1'
#
loop_
_entity.id
_entity.type
_entity.pdbx_description
1 polymer ?
#
loop_
_entity_poly.entity_id
_entity_poly.type
_entity_poly.pdbx_seq_one_letter_code
_entity_poly.pdbx_strand_id
1 'polypeptide(L)'
;MTTHYTLALLPPSAILSTRSTNINIQKLISLISDVRMFMRLWGLIGIYTWGLSTLSASRPSPIEIAQVFANTCFQICENVAYLSSHGIVKIRKRTEGQLWLWSSRFWMIHVALEFVRLFGGGRRGKSWEREVLSNCAYAPLTVCFHPFRLVM
;
A
#
# COMPACT_ATOMS: atom_id res chain seq x y z
N MET A 1 -60.91 28.24 -0.48
CA MET A 1 -60.02 27.15 -0.03
C MET A 1 -59.21 26.68 -1.24
N THR A 2 -58.23 27.35 -1.84
CA THR A 2 -57.09 28.22 -1.41
C THR A 2 -56.05 27.55 -0.52
N THR A 3 -55.21 26.67 -1.10
CA THR A 3 -53.78 26.49 -0.75
C THR A 3 -53.08 25.43 -1.64
N HIS A 4 -52.73 25.71 -2.91
CA HIS A 4 -51.82 24.82 -3.66
C HIS A 4 -50.80 25.48 -4.61
N TYR A 5 -50.67 26.81 -4.64
CA TYR A 5 -49.84 27.49 -5.66
C TYR A 5 -48.56 28.16 -5.13
N THR A 6 -48.15 27.89 -3.89
CA THR A 6 -46.99 28.56 -3.27
C THR A 6 -45.64 27.84 -3.48
N LEU A 7 -45.56 26.83 -4.36
CA LEU A 7 -44.29 26.17 -4.70
C LEU A 7 -43.73 26.57 -6.07
N ALA A 8 -44.49 27.30 -6.89
CA ALA A 8 -44.12 27.60 -8.28
C ALA A 8 -43.37 28.94 -8.49
N LEU A 9 -43.06 29.68 -7.42
CA LEU A 9 -42.42 31.02 -7.51
C LEU A 9 -40.99 31.08 -6.98
N LEU A 10 -40.35 29.94 -6.69
CA LEU A 10 -38.93 29.94 -6.39
C LEU A 10 -38.14 30.10 -7.69
N PRO A 11 -37.35 31.17 -7.87
CA PRO A 11 -36.52 31.33 -9.06
C PRO A 11 -35.56 30.13 -9.17
N PRO A 12 -35.28 29.59 -10.38
CA PRO A 12 -34.37 28.46 -10.57
C PRO A 12 -32.96 28.68 -10.01
N SER A 13 -32.58 29.95 -9.75
CA SER A 13 -31.31 30.34 -9.14
C SER A 13 -31.22 30.04 -7.63
N ALA A 14 -32.34 29.79 -6.93
CA ALA A 14 -32.35 29.51 -5.49
C ALA A 14 -32.23 28.02 -5.15
N ILE A 15 -32.50 27.11 -6.11
CA ILE A 15 -32.42 25.65 -5.88
C ILE A 15 -31.02 25.08 -6.20
N LEU A 16 -30.15 25.88 -6.83
CA LEU A 16 -28.77 25.48 -7.14
C LEU A 16 -27.71 26.22 -6.32
N SER A 17 -28.03 26.62 -5.09
CA SER A 17 -26.98 26.78 -4.08
C SER A 17 -26.67 25.42 -3.46
N THR A 18 -26.29 24.45 -4.29
CA THR A 18 -25.43 23.37 -3.81
C THR A 18 -24.12 24.06 -3.46
N ARG A 19 -24.02 24.49 -2.21
CA ARG A 19 -22.79 24.96 -1.59
C ARG A 19 -21.75 23.89 -1.87
N SER A 20 -20.96 24.09 -2.92
CA SER A 20 -19.82 23.25 -3.24
C SER A 20 -18.90 23.40 -2.04
N THR A 21 -18.99 22.44 -1.11
CA THR A 21 -17.93 22.25 -0.13
C THR A 21 -16.71 22.02 -0.99
N ASN A 22 -15.82 23.01 -1.02
CA ASN A 22 -14.56 22.95 -1.76
C ASN A 22 -13.66 21.92 -1.06
N ILE A 23 -14.04 20.65 -1.11
CA ILE A 23 -13.26 19.53 -0.61
C ILE A 23 -12.15 19.33 -1.62
N ASN A 24 -10.95 19.73 -1.24
CA ASN A 24 -9.78 19.46 -2.04
C ASN A 24 -9.41 17.98 -1.88
N ILE A 25 -10.00 17.13 -2.74
CA ILE A 25 -9.80 15.68 -2.74
C ILE A 25 -8.31 15.33 -2.85
N GLN A 26 -7.51 16.13 -3.56
CA GLN A 26 -6.07 15.94 -3.66
C GLN A 26 -5.38 16.09 -2.30
N LYS A 27 -5.71 17.14 -1.53
CA LYS A 27 -5.20 17.30 -0.17
C LYS A 27 -5.64 16.17 0.75
N LEU A 28 -6.89 15.72 0.62
CA LEU A 28 -7.39 14.58 1.40
C LEU A 28 -6.65 13.29 1.05
N ILE A 29 -6.43 13.00 -0.24
CA ILE A 29 -5.64 11.84 -0.69
C ILE A 29 -4.21 11.92 -0.18
N SER A 30 -3.57 13.10 -0.24
CA SER A 30 -2.22 13.29 0.30
C SER A 30 -2.17 13.03 1.80
N LEU A 31 -3.15 13.54 2.58
CA LEU A 31 -3.24 13.28 4.02
C LEU A 31 -3.49 11.80 4.33
N ILE A 32 -4.42 11.15 3.62
CA ILE A 32 -4.68 9.72 3.78
C ILE A 32 -3.43 8.91 3.45
N SER A 33 -2.71 9.27 2.38
CA SER A 33 -1.46 8.63 2.01
C SER A 33 -0.39 8.80 3.08
N ASP A 34 -0.23 10.00 3.66
CA ASP A 34 0.74 10.27 4.72
C ASP A 34 0.42 9.48 5.99
N VAL A 35 -0.85 9.47 6.42
CA VAL A 35 -1.32 8.64 7.55
C VAL A 35 -1.09 7.16 7.28
N ARG A 36 -1.33 6.67 6.06
CA ARG A 36 -1.06 5.28 5.70
C ARG A 36 0.42 4.95 5.86
N MET A 37 1.31 5.81 5.37
CA MET A 37 2.76 5.60 5.50
C MET A 37 3.20 5.67 6.96
N PHE A 38 2.65 6.59 7.75
CA PHE A 38 2.88 6.68 9.19
C PHE A 38 2.47 5.38 9.91
N MET A 39 1.27 4.87 9.64
CA MET A 39 0.79 3.61 10.22
C MET A 39 1.66 2.42 9.82
N ARG A 40 2.30 2.48 8.65
CA ARG A 40 3.19 1.42 8.19
C ARG A 40 4.49 1.33 8.97
N LEU A 41 4.94 2.39 9.67
CA LEU A 41 6.08 2.29 10.61
C LEU A 41 5.81 1.24 11.70
N TRP A 42 4.56 1.12 12.14
CA TRP A 42 4.14 0.11 13.11
C TRP A 42 4.16 -1.32 12.55
N GLY A 43 4.18 -1.48 11.22
CA GLY A 43 4.31 -2.77 10.54
C GLY A 43 5.59 -3.53 10.92
N LEU A 44 6.64 -2.82 11.38
CA LEU A 44 7.87 -3.44 11.87
C LEU A 44 7.62 -4.38 13.06
N ILE A 45 6.65 -4.05 13.92
CA ILE A 45 6.27 -4.89 15.06
C ILE A 45 5.67 -6.21 14.57
N GLY A 46 4.81 -6.16 13.55
CA GLY A 46 4.22 -7.36 12.94
C GLY A 46 5.27 -8.26 12.28
N ILE A 47 6.25 -7.66 11.60
CA ILE A 47 7.37 -8.41 11.01
C ILE A 47 8.27 -9.00 12.10
N TYR A 48 8.49 -8.29 13.19
CA TYR A 48 9.28 -8.77 14.32
C TYR A 48 8.63 -9.99 14.99
N THR A 49 7.34 -9.94 15.28
CA THR A 49 6.63 -11.07 15.89
C THR A 49 6.57 -12.27 14.95
N TRP A 50 6.39 -12.05 13.64
CA TRP A 50 6.44 -13.10 12.63
C TRP A 50 7.84 -13.70 12.44
N GLY A 51 8.89 -12.88 12.48
CA GLY A 51 10.26 -13.35 12.45
C GLY A 51 10.62 -14.18 13.67
N LEU A 52 10.20 -13.73 14.86
CA LEU A 52 10.42 -14.48 16.10
C LEU A 52 9.69 -15.83 16.10
N SER A 53 8.44 -15.88 15.62
CA SER A 53 7.70 -17.15 15.51
C SER A 53 8.34 -18.10 14.50
N THR A 54 8.87 -17.56 13.40
CA THR A 54 9.61 -18.34 12.39
C THR A 54 10.90 -18.92 12.96
N LEU A 55 11.66 -18.14 13.74
CA LEU A 55 12.88 -18.61 14.40
C LEU A 55 12.61 -19.61 15.53
N SER A 56 11.45 -19.50 16.17
CA SER A 56 11.02 -20.41 17.23
C SER A 56 10.51 -21.76 16.70
N ALA A 57 10.33 -21.88 15.37
CA ALA A 57 9.92 -23.13 14.75
C ALA A 57 11.04 -24.18 14.79
N SER A 58 10.70 -25.43 15.11
CA SER A 58 11.67 -26.52 15.23
C SER A 58 12.40 -26.83 13.92
N ARG A 59 11.76 -26.56 12.76
CA ARG A 59 12.35 -26.67 11.42
C ARG A 59 11.83 -25.54 10.54
N PRO A 60 12.46 -24.35 10.56
CA PRO A 60 12.01 -23.23 9.74
C PRO A 60 12.26 -23.55 8.27
N SER A 61 11.28 -23.25 7.40
CA SER A 61 11.51 -23.40 5.97
C SER A 61 12.44 -22.28 5.48
N PRO A 62 13.41 -22.59 4.59
CA PRO A 62 14.32 -21.57 4.08
C PRO A 62 13.58 -20.47 3.28
N ILE A 63 12.43 -20.82 2.70
CA ILE A 63 11.56 -19.90 1.98
C ILE A 63 10.93 -18.89 2.95
N GLU A 64 10.38 -19.34 4.09
CA GLU A 64 9.78 -18.44 5.08
C GLU A 64 10.83 -17.50 5.70
N ILE A 65 12.04 -18.00 5.97
CA ILE A 65 13.15 -17.15 6.43
C ILE A 65 13.47 -16.07 5.39
N ALA A 66 13.56 -16.44 4.11
CA ALA A 66 13.81 -15.49 3.03
C ALA A 66 12.67 -14.47 2.87
N GLN A 67 11.42 -14.86 3.11
CA GLN A 67 10.27 -13.98 3.06
C GLN A 67 10.25 -12.98 4.23
N VAL A 68 10.56 -13.42 5.46
CA VAL A 68 10.73 -12.56 6.63
C VAL A 68 11.85 -11.55 6.38
N PHE A 69 12.98 -12.01 5.84
CA PHE A 69 14.11 -11.15 5.52
C PHE A 69 13.77 -10.10 4.45
N ALA A 70 13.12 -10.52 3.36
CA ALA A 70 12.68 -9.61 2.30
C ALA A 70 11.71 -8.53 2.83
N ASN A 71 10.73 -8.92 3.67
CA ASN A 71 9.80 -7.98 4.28
C ASN A 71 10.49 -7.04 5.28
N THR A 72 11.49 -7.52 6.02
CA THR A 72 12.29 -6.67 6.92
C THR A 72 13.05 -5.60 6.14
N CYS A 73 13.75 -5.98 5.06
CA CYS A 73 14.45 -5.03 4.20
C CYS A 73 13.50 -4.03 3.53
N PHE A 74 12.34 -4.51 3.06
CA PHE A 74 11.27 -3.66 2.54
C PHE A 74 10.86 -2.58 3.54
N GLN A 75 10.53 -2.98 4.77
CA GLN A 75 10.03 -2.08 5.80
C GLN A 75 11.07 -1.05 6.23
N ILE A 76 12.35 -1.44 6.31
CA ILE A 76 13.44 -0.53 6.64
C ILE A 76 13.62 0.52 5.56
N CYS A 77 13.69 0.12 4.29
CA CYS A 77 13.85 1.05 3.17
C CYS A 77 12.70 2.07 3.10
N GLU A 78 11.47 1.60 3.30
CA GLU A 78 10.27 2.44 3.30
C GLU A 78 10.25 3.43 4.47
N ASN A 79 10.56 2.96 5.68
CA ASN A 79 10.59 3.80 6.88
C ASN A 79 11.66 4.90 6.76
N VAL A 80 12.85 4.55 6.27
CA VAL A 80 13.94 5.52 6.06
C VAL A 80 13.56 6.55 4.99
N ALA A 81 12.90 6.12 3.91
CA ALA A 81 12.42 7.02 2.88
C ALA A 81 11.35 7.99 3.42
N TYR A 82 10.40 7.49 4.23
CA TYR A 82 9.38 8.32 4.88
C TYR A 82 9.99 9.35 5.87
N LEU A 83 10.91 8.90 6.73
CA LEU A 83 11.63 9.78 7.66
C LEU A 83 12.46 10.86 6.93
N SER A 84 13.01 10.53 5.75
CA SER A 84 13.69 11.48 4.87
C SER A 84 12.72 12.49 4.27
N SER A 85 11.52 12.07 3.84
CA SER A 85 10.50 12.98 3.30
C SER A 85 10.05 14.03 4.32
N HIS A 86 10.04 13.69 5.61
CA HIS A 86 9.73 14.60 6.74
C HIS A 86 10.95 15.39 7.26
N GLY A 87 12.13 15.23 6.66
CA GLY A 87 13.34 15.99 7.02
C GLY A 87 14.03 15.52 8.32
N ILE A 88 13.61 14.40 8.90
CA ILE A 88 14.21 13.81 10.10
C ILE A 88 15.56 13.18 9.75
N VAL A 89 15.63 12.48 8.62
CA VAL A 89 16.88 11.92 8.10
C VAL A 89 17.31 12.73 6.88
N LYS A 90 18.52 13.32 6.93
CA LYS A 90 19.05 14.11 5.82
C LYS A 90 19.63 13.21 4.74
N ILE A 91 18.79 12.81 3.79
CA ILE A 91 19.19 12.02 2.61
C ILE A 91 19.00 12.88 1.35
N ARG A 92 19.88 12.70 0.35
CA ARG A 92 19.72 13.32 -0.97
C ARG A 92 18.41 12.84 -1.60
N LYS A 93 17.63 13.73 -2.23
CA LYS A 93 16.37 13.37 -2.91
C LYS A 93 16.50 12.25 -3.94
N ARG A 94 17.65 12.17 -4.62
CA ARG A 94 17.97 11.05 -5.52
C ARG A 94 18.01 9.71 -4.78
N THR A 95 18.61 9.68 -3.60
CA THR A 95 18.73 8.46 -2.77
C THR A 95 17.40 8.09 -2.11
N GLU A 96 16.58 9.09 -1.74
CA GLU A 96 15.18 8.85 -1.30
C GLU A 96 14.37 8.12 -2.38
N GLY A 97 14.44 8.58 -3.63
CA GLY A 97 13.80 7.90 -4.76
C GLY A 97 14.36 6.49 -5.02
N GLN A 98 15.65 6.27 -4.79
CA GLN A 98 16.24 4.92 -4.88
C GLN A 98 15.72 4.01 -3.76
N LEU A 99 15.55 4.50 -2.53
CA LEU A 99 15.01 3.73 -1.42
C LEU A 99 13.56 3.27 -1.69
N TRP A 100 12.74 4.15 -2.27
CA TRP A 100 11.40 3.79 -2.75
C TRP A 100 11.44 2.70 -3.82
N LEU A 101 12.38 2.78 -4.76
CA LEU A 101 12.51 1.76 -5.80
C LEU A 101 13.00 0.42 -5.23
N TRP A 102 13.99 0.45 -4.35
CA TRP A 102 14.53 -0.75 -3.70
C TRP A 102 13.49 -1.43 -2.80
N SER A 103 12.63 -0.66 -2.11
CA SER A 103 11.51 -1.24 -1.37
C SER A 103 10.57 -2.01 -2.32
N SER A 104 10.13 -1.42 -3.43
CA SER A 104 9.32 -2.14 -4.44
C SER A 104 9.98 -3.43 -4.93
N ARG A 105 11.31 -3.46 -5.06
CA ARG A 105 12.06 -4.67 -5.45
C ARG A 105 12.07 -5.74 -4.36
N PHE A 106 12.25 -5.38 -3.10
CA PHE A 106 12.17 -6.33 -1.98
C PHE A 106 10.76 -6.91 -1.84
N TRP A 107 9.74 -6.09 -2.06
CA TRP A 107 8.37 -6.58 -2.09
C TRP A 107 8.12 -7.56 -3.25
N MET A 108 8.68 -7.28 -4.43
CA MET A 108 8.65 -8.22 -5.57
C MET A 108 9.34 -9.55 -5.26
N ILE A 109 10.45 -9.54 -4.53
CA ILE A 109 11.13 -10.76 -4.09
C ILE A 109 10.22 -11.58 -3.17
N HIS A 110 9.53 -10.93 -2.23
CA HIS A 110 8.56 -11.60 -1.36
C HIS A 110 7.44 -12.28 -2.16
N VAL A 111 6.84 -11.57 -3.13
CA VAL A 111 5.80 -12.13 -4.01
C VAL A 111 6.33 -13.28 -4.85
N ALA A 112 7.55 -13.17 -5.38
CA ALA A 112 8.18 -14.26 -6.13
C ALA A 112 8.41 -15.51 -5.25
N LEU A 113 8.85 -15.33 -4.01
CA LEU A 113 9.03 -16.43 -3.05
C LEU A 113 7.69 -17.11 -2.70
N GLU A 114 6.61 -16.34 -2.57
CA GLU A 114 5.24 -16.88 -2.41
C GLU A 114 4.85 -17.76 -3.60
N PHE A 115 5.09 -17.30 -4.84
CA PHE A 115 4.85 -18.13 -6.02
C PHE A 115 5.71 -19.41 -6.01
N VAL A 116 6.99 -19.34 -5.66
CA VAL A 116 7.87 -20.53 -5.56
C VAL A 116 7.33 -21.54 -4.54
N ARG A 117 6.87 -21.07 -3.37
CA ARG A 117 6.22 -21.92 -2.35
C ARG A 117 4.97 -22.60 -2.91
N LEU A 118 4.11 -21.82 -3.57
CA LEU A 118 2.86 -22.28 -4.18
C LEU A 118 3.06 -23.31 -5.29
N PHE A 119 4.08 -23.14 -6.12
CA PHE A 119 4.39 -24.07 -7.22
C PHE A 119 5.18 -25.30 -6.77
N GLY A 120 5.94 -25.22 -5.67
CA GLY A 120 6.67 -26.34 -5.09
C GLY A 120 5.79 -27.35 -4.34
N GLY A 121 4.64 -26.93 -3.81
CA GLY A 121 3.66 -27.80 -3.16
C GLY A 121 2.72 -28.44 -4.17
N GLY A 122 2.98 -29.68 -4.60
CA GLY A 122 2.26 -30.37 -5.68
C GLY A 122 0.75 -30.64 -5.50
N ARG A 123 0.05 -30.07 -4.51
CA ARG A 123 -1.40 -30.22 -4.30
C ARG A 123 -2.14 -28.99 -4.82
N ARG A 124 -2.66 -29.10 -6.04
CA ARG A 124 -3.50 -28.09 -6.69
C ARG A 124 -4.97 -28.38 -6.38
N GLY A 125 -5.66 -27.43 -5.75
CA GLY A 125 -7.08 -27.52 -5.40
C GLY A 125 -7.69 -26.13 -5.19
N LYS A 126 -8.94 -26.06 -4.72
CA LYS A 126 -9.66 -24.76 -4.57
C LYS A 126 -8.99 -23.75 -3.62
N SER A 127 -8.11 -24.18 -2.70
CA SER A 127 -7.29 -23.24 -1.88
C SER A 127 -6.18 -22.60 -2.69
N TRP A 128 -5.50 -23.40 -3.50
CA TRP A 128 -4.43 -22.95 -4.39
C TRP A 128 -4.93 -21.92 -5.41
N GLU A 129 -6.13 -22.11 -5.97
CA GLU A 129 -6.74 -21.13 -6.88
C GLU A 129 -7.01 -19.78 -6.19
N ARG A 130 -7.44 -19.79 -4.93
CA ARG A 130 -7.68 -18.56 -4.15
C ARG A 130 -6.37 -17.85 -3.81
N GLU A 131 -5.33 -18.61 -3.47
CA GLU A 131 -4.01 -18.06 -3.16
C GLU A 131 -3.33 -17.49 -4.41
N VAL A 132 -3.42 -18.17 -5.56
CA VAL A 132 -2.97 -17.64 -6.85
C VAL A 132 -3.78 -16.41 -7.24
N LEU A 133 -5.10 -16.42 -7.10
CA LEU A 133 -5.93 -15.25 -7.40
C LEU A 133 -5.60 -14.06 -6.49
N SER A 134 -5.38 -14.32 -5.20
CA SER A 134 -4.95 -13.30 -4.23
C SER A 134 -3.60 -12.70 -4.63
N ASN A 135 -2.60 -13.54 -4.88
CA ASN A 135 -1.27 -13.09 -5.30
C ASN A 135 -1.29 -12.38 -6.67
N CYS A 136 -2.12 -12.85 -7.61
CA CYS A 136 -2.35 -12.18 -8.89
C CYS A 136 -3.10 -10.86 -8.74
N ALA A 137 -3.97 -10.69 -7.73
CA ALA A 137 -4.60 -9.39 -7.44
C ALA A 137 -3.58 -8.38 -6.88
N TYR A 138 -2.55 -8.87 -6.18
CA TYR A 138 -1.42 -8.05 -5.75
C TYR A 138 -0.40 -7.78 -6.88
N ALA A 139 -0.31 -8.61 -7.90
CA ALA A 139 0.65 -8.45 -9.00
C ALA A 139 0.49 -7.13 -9.82
N PRO A 140 -0.71 -6.62 -10.15
CA PRO A 140 -0.85 -5.31 -10.79
C PRO A 140 -0.30 -4.17 -9.92
N LEU A 141 -0.44 -4.25 -8.59
CA LEU A 141 0.16 -3.30 -7.66
C LEU A 141 1.70 -3.36 -7.67
N THR A 142 2.29 -4.51 -8.04
CA THR A 142 3.76 -4.63 -8.18
C THR A 142 4.27 -4.04 -9.49
N VAL A 143 3.52 -4.25 -10.58
CA VAL A 143 3.92 -3.84 -11.94
C VAL A 143 3.58 -2.36 -12.20
N CYS A 144 2.57 -1.81 -11.50
CA CYS A 144 2.20 -0.40 -11.57
C CYS A 144 3.17 0.55 -10.82
N PHE A 145 4.28 0.02 -10.30
CA PHE A 145 5.49 0.79 -9.99
C PHE A 145 6.53 0.66 -11.12
N HIS A 146 6.08 0.69 -12.38
CA HIS A 146 6.91 1.16 -13.49
C HIS A 146 7.24 2.64 -13.19
N PRO A 147 8.48 3.12 -13.43
CA PRO A 147 8.97 4.38 -12.88
C PRO A 147 7.97 5.49 -13.16
N PHE A 148 7.68 6.29 -12.14
CA PHE A 148 7.16 7.65 -12.26
C PHE A 148 8.22 8.48 -13.00
N ARG A 149 8.36 8.17 -14.28
CA ARG A 149 8.99 8.96 -15.32
C ARG A 149 7.80 9.33 -16.18
N LEU A 150 7.12 10.40 -15.79
CA LEU A 150 6.46 11.36 -16.66
C LEU A 150 5.67 12.35 -15.78
N VAL A 151 6.01 13.61 -16.01
CA VAL A 151 5.31 14.86 -15.63
C VAL A 151 5.67 15.47 -14.26
N MET A 152 6.51 16.52 -14.41
CA MET A 152 6.91 17.62 -13.52
C MET A 152 7.98 17.35 -12.46
#